data_AF-A0A7W0R4M8-F1
#
_entry.id   AF-A0A7W0R4M8-F1
#
_cell.length_a   1.000
_cell.length_b   1.000
_cell.length_c   1.000
_cell.angle_alpha   90.00
_cell.angle_beta   90.00
_cell.angle_gamma   90.00
#
_symmetry.space_group_name_H-M   'P 1'
#
loop_
_entity.id
_entity.type
_entity.pdbx_description
1 polymer ?
#
loop_
_entity_poly.entity_id
_entity_poly.type
_entity_poly.pdbx_seq_one_letter_code
_entity_poly.pdbx_strand_id
1 'polypeptide(L)'
;MARDSMGEVAVPAQAKYRAQTQRAVDNFPVSGQRIDRELIGAIASIKGASARLRGESGRLDPAKATAIHDAAAEVARGKWDTHFPIDVFQTGSGTSSN
;
A
#
# COMPACT_ATOMS: atom_id res chain seq x y z
N MET A 1 -10.13 -12.93 -6.84
CA MET A 1 -9.47 -12.41 -8.05
C MET A 1 -9.42 -10.89 -7.97
N ALA A 2 -8.32 -10.28 -8.42
CA ALA A 2 -8.21 -8.84 -8.64
C ALA A 2 -7.69 -8.60 -10.06
N ARG A 3 -7.98 -7.42 -10.65
CA ARG A 3 -7.60 -7.08 -12.02
C ARG A 3 -6.78 -5.80 -12.07
N ASP A 4 -5.76 -5.79 -12.91
CA ASP A 4 -5.05 -4.59 -13.38
C ASP A 4 -4.97 -4.59 -14.91
N SER A 5 -4.11 -3.74 -15.49
CA SER A 5 -3.92 -3.66 -16.94
C SER A 5 -3.32 -4.93 -17.56
N MET A 6 -2.68 -5.79 -16.77
CA MET A 6 -2.08 -7.06 -17.21
C MET A 6 -3.04 -8.26 -17.06
N GLY A 7 -4.31 -8.02 -16.66
CA GLY A 7 -5.33 -9.05 -16.53
C GLY A 7 -5.65 -9.39 -15.07
N GLU A 8 -6.16 -10.60 -14.85
CA GLU A 8 -6.57 -11.08 -13.53
C GLU A 8 -5.42 -11.77 -12.77
N VAL A 9 -5.47 -11.73 -11.43
CA VAL A 9 -4.58 -12.45 -10.53
C VAL A 9 -5.34 -12.88 -9.28
N ALA A 10 -5.01 -14.06 -8.75
CA ALA A 10 -5.59 -14.56 -7.51
C ALA A 10 -4.96 -13.83 -6.31
N VAL A 11 -5.80 -13.22 -5.47
CA VAL A 11 -5.37 -12.49 -4.27
C VAL A 11 -6.02 -13.17 -3.06
N PRO A 12 -5.31 -13.41 -1.95
CA PRO A 12 -5.90 -13.96 -0.73
C PRO A 12 -7.10 -13.15 -0.26
N ALA A 13 -8.19 -13.81 0.15
CA ALA A 13 -9.45 -13.14 0.50
C ALA A 13 -9.32 -12.15 1.65
N GLN A 14 -8.40 -12.42 2.58
CA GLN A 14 -8.09 -11.60 3.75
C GLN A 14 -7.12 -10.45 3.46
N ALA A 15 -6.52 -10.38 2.27
CA ALA A 15 -5.55 -9.35 1.93
C ALA A 15 -6.21 -7.97 1.83
N LYS A 16 -5.52 -6.94 2.36
CA LYS A 16 -5.88 -5.53 2.14
C LYS A 16 -5.29 -4.96 0.85
N TYR A 17 -4.38 -5.69 0.21
CA TYR A 17 -3.77 -5.33 -1.08
C TYR A 17 -4.53 -5.94 -2.28
N ARG A 18 -4.14 -5.57 -3.51
CA ARG A 18 -4.80 -6.00 -4.75
C ARG A 18 -3.78 -6.49 -5.81
N ALA A 19 -4.18 -6.46 -7.08
CA ALA A 19 -3.49 -7.10 -8.20
C ALA A 19 -2.00 -6.72 -8.33
N GLN A 20 -1.68 -5.42 -8.29
CA GLN A 20 -0.29 -4.97 -8.48
C GLN A 20 0.64 -5.47 -7.38
N THR A 21 0.21 -5.43 -6.12
CA THR A 21 0.96 -6.00 -5.00
C THR A 21 1.14 -7.50 -5.15
N GLN A 22 0.09 -8.22 -5.53
CA GLN A 22 0.20 -9.67 -5.74
C GLN A 22 1.17 -10.01 -6.86
N ARG A 23 1.12 -9.28 -7.99
CA ARG A 23 2.10 -9.48 -9.06
C ARG A 23 3.52 -9.16 -8.63
N ALA A 24 3.71 -8.14 -7.79
CA ALA A 24 5.05 -7.86 -7.25
C ALA A 24 5.54 -9.01 -6.36
N VAL A 25 4.67 -9.62 -5.55
CA VAL A 25 5.00 -10.82 -4.77
C VAL A 25 5.40 -11.97 -5.69
N ASP A 26 4.66 -12.19 -6.77
CA ASP A 26 4.91 -13.29 -7.71
C ASP A 26 6.18 -13.05 -8.55
N ASN A 27 6.49 -11.79 -8.88
CA ASN A 27 7.61 -11.40 -9.75
C ASN A 27 8.95 -11.23 -9.02
N PHE A 28 8.94 -10.93 -7.72
CA PHE A 28 10.15 -10.62 -6.94
C PHE A 28 10.37 -11.55 -5.73
N PRO A 29 10.37 -12.89 -5.86
CA PRO A 29 10.70 -13.80 -4.76
C PRO A 29 12.23 -13.93 -4.58
N VAL A 30 12.91 -12.84 -4.25
CA VAL A 30 14.38 -12.77 -4.29
C VAL A 30 15.03 -13.24 -2.99
N SER A 31 14.59 -12.70 -1.84
CA SER A 31 15.25 -12.91 -0.55
C SER A 31 14.31 -13.46 0.53
N GLY A 32 13.00 -13.27 0.38
CA GLY A 32 12.01 -13.52 1.42
C GLY A 32 11.98 -12.43 2.50
N GLN A 33 12.87 -11.44 2.44
CA GLN A 33 12.88 -10.30 3.36
C GLN A 33 11.91 -9.23 2.86
N ARG A 34 10.95 -8.86 3.71
CA ARG A 34 9.98 -7.80 3.40
C ARG A 34 10.59 -6.41 3.57
N ILE A 35 9.93 -5.42 2.98
CA ILE A 35 10.23 -4.01 3.23
C ILE A 35 10.17 -3.68 4.73
N ASP A 36 11.02 -2.74 5.16
CA ASP A 36 11.11 -2.32 6.55
C ASP A 36 9.80 -1.68 7.03
N ARG A 37 9.42 -1.98 8.27
CA ARG A 37 8.25 -1.38 8.95
C ARG A 37 8.34 0.14 9.02
N GLU A 38 9.53 0.71 9.18
CA GLU A 38 9.72 2.16 9.17
C GLU A 38 9.38 2.77 7.82
N LEU A 39 9.73 2.09 6.71
CA LEU A 39 9.37 2.53 5.37
C LEU A 39 7.85 2.45 5.14
N ILE A 40 7.20 1.36 5.58
CA ILE A 40 5.73 1.22 5.55
C ILE A 40 5.08 2.41 6.27
N GLY A 41 5.56 2.71 7.48
CA GLY A 41 5.03 3.81 8.29
C GLY A 41 5.25 5.18 7.67
N ALA A 42 6.41 5.40 7.03
CA ALA A 42 6.72 6.65 6.35
C ALA A 42 5.80 6.86 5.12
N ILE A 43 5.65 5.85 4.26
CA ILE A 43 4.75 5.90 3.10
C ILE A 43 3.32 6.15 3.56
N ALA A 44 2.86 5.45 4.60
CA ALA A 44 1.51 5.64 5.14
C ALA A 44 1.31 7.08 5.64
N SER A 45 2.27 7.63 6.38
CA SER A 45 2.21 9.02 6.86
C SER A 45 2.10 10.02 5.71
N ILE A 46 2.83 9.80 4.61
CA ILE A 46 2.73 10.63 3.38
C ILE A 46 1.33 10.53 2.77
N LYS A 47 0.73 9.34 2.68
CA LYS A 47 -0.63 9.16 2.15
C LYS A 47 -1.67 9.86 3.02
N GLY A 48 -1.55 9.74 4.34
CA GLY A 48 -2.45 10.39 5.30
C GLY A 48 -2.39 11.92 5.20
N ALA A 49 -1.18 12.49 5.17
CA ALA A 49 -0.97 13.93 4.98
C ALA A 49 -1.52 14.41 3.62
N SER A 50 -1.28 13.65 2.55
CA SER A 50 -1.79 13.95 1.21
C SER A 50 -3.32 13.94 1.16
N ALA A 51 -3.97 12.98 1.80
CA ALA A 51 -5.42 12.90 1.86
C ALA A 51 -6.02 14.09 2.61
N ARG A 52 -5.45 14.45 3.75
CA ARG A 52 -5.84 15.63 4.53
C ARG A 52 -5.76 16.91 3.69
N LEU A 53 -4.60 17.20 3.10
CA LEU A 53 -4.38 18.41 2.30
C LEU A 53 -5.34 18.49 1.09
N ARG A 54 -5.61 17.35 0.43
CA ARG A 54 -6.57 17.30 -0.67
C ARG A 54 -8.01 17.51 -0.22
N GLY A 55 -8.37 17.07 0.99
CA GLY A 55 -9.66 17.36 1.60
C GLY A 55 -9.82 18.84 1.91
N GLU A 56 -8.83 19.44 2.57
CA GLU A 56 -8.78 20.87 2.89
C GLU A 56 -8.84 21.75 1.63
N SER A 57 -8.19 21.32 0.53
CA SER A 57 -8.21 22.04 -0.75
C SER A 57 -9.44 21.76 -1.62
N GLY A 58 -10.42 20.98 -1.14
CA GLY A 58 -11.62 20.60 -1.91
C GLY A 58 -11.35 19.67 -3.12
N ARG A 59 -10.17 19.06 -3.22
CA ARG A 59 -9.78 18.14 -4.32
C ARG A 59 -10.09 16.67 -4.00
N LEU A 60 -10.63 16.41 -2.81
CA LEU A 60 -11.09 15.13 -2.33
C LEU A 60 -12.30 15.35 -1.43
N ASP A 61 -13.31 14.50 -1.57
CA ASP A 61 -14.46 14.49 -0.67
C ASP A 61 -14.02 14.41 0.80
N PRO A 62 -14.54 15.25 1.72
CA PRO A 62 -14.06 15.31 3.10
C PRO A 62 -14.20 13.99 3.86
N ALA A 63 -15.26 13.22 3.62
CA ALA A 63 -15.46 11.93 4.28
C ALA A 63 -14.43 10.91 3.79
N LYS A 64 -14.14 10.89 2.48
CA LYS A 64 -13.04 10.07 1.92
C LYS A 64 -11.67 10.52 2.43
N ALA A 65 -11.41 11.82 2.52
CA ALA A 65 -10.16 12.36 3.04
C ALA A 65 -9.89 11.87 4.47
N THR A 66 -10.92 11.97 5.32
CA THR A 66 -10.88 11.47 6.71
C THR A 66 -10.65 9.97 6.76
N ALA A 67 -11.41 9.19 5.99
CA ALA A 67 -11.26 7.73 5.96
C ALA A 67 -9.86 7.28 5.50
N ILE A 68 -9.28 7.94 4.48
CA ILE A 68 -7.92 7.62 4.01
C ILE A 68 -6.88 8.02 5.05
N HIS A 69 -7.02 9.19 5.68
CA HIS A 69 -6.14 9.64 6.74
C HIS A 69 -6.12 8.65 7.92
N ASP A 70 -7.30 8.20 8.37
CA ASP A 70 -7.41 7.31 9.51
C ASP A 70 -6.87 5.92 9.20
N ALA A 71 -7.17 5.39 8.01
CA ALA A 71 -6.58 4.13 7.53
C ALA A 71 -5.05 4.21 7.43
N ALA A 72 -4.52 5.33 6.92
CA ALA A 72 -3.08 5.58 6.86
C ALA A 72 -2.46 5.64 8.26
N ALA A 73 -3.13 6.23 9.24
CA ALA A 73 -2.66 6.25 10.62
C ALA A 73 -2.64 4.85 11.25
N GLU A 74 -3.58 3.97 10.91
CA GLU A 74 -3.54 2.56 11.33
C GLU A 74 -2.33 1.81 10.74
N VAL A 75 -2.03 2.03 9.46
CA VAL A 75 -0.83 1.46 8.82
C VAL A 75 0.44 2.02 9.47
N ALA A 76 0.51 3.33 9.70
CA ALA A 76 1.67 3.96 10.34
C ALA A 76 1.96 3.43 11.77
N ARG A 77 0.92 2.95 12.47
CA ARG A 77 1.04 2.29 13.78
C ARG A 77 1.37 0.80 13.71
N GLY A 78 1.50 0.22 12.52
CA GLY A 78 1.85 -1.18 12.33
C GLY A 78 0.68 -2.16 12.41
N LYS A 79 -0.58 -1.69 12.44
CA LYS A 79 -1.76 -2.57 12.59
C LYS A 79 -1.90 -3.56 11.42
N TRP A 80 -1.32 -3.24 10.27
CA TRP A 80 -1.55 -3.93 9.00
C TRP A 80 -0.27 -4.41 8.32
N ASP A 81 0.85 -4.52 9.03
CA ASP A 81 2.17 -4.83 8.45
C ASP A 81 2.19 -6.14 7.66
N THR A 82 1.39 -7.13 8.05
CA THR A 82 1.26 -8.39 7.32
C THR A 82 0.65 -8.24 5.92
N HIS A 83 0.05 -7.09 5.61
CA HIS A 83 -0.50 -6.76 4.29
C HIS A 83 0.49 -6.04 3.38
N PHE A 84 1.77 -5.95 3.77
CA PHE A 84 2.87 -5.46 2.94
C PHE A 84 3.87 -6.60 2.66
N PRO A 85 3.49 -7.58 1.81
CA PRO A 85 4.28 -8.81 1.62
C PRO A 85 5.46 -8.66 0.65
N ILE A 86 5.70 -7.47 0.10
CA ILE A 86 6.67 -7.26 -0.99
C ILE A 86 8.10 -7.39 -0.47
N ASP A 87 8.92 -8.09 -1.25
CA ASP A 87 10.35 -8.25 -0.98
C ASP A 87 11.09 -6.91 -1.08
N VAL A 88 12.14 -6.73 -0.28
CA VAL A 88 12.98 -5.53 -0.36
C VAL A 88 13.61 -5.37 -1.74
N PHE A 89 13.91 -6.46 -2.44
CA PHE A 89 14.46 -6.47 -3.80
C PHE A 89 13.37 -6.40 -4.87
N GLN A 90 12.64 -5.29 -4.88
CA GLN A 90 11.63 -4.94 -5.90
C GLN A 90 12.20 -4.00 -6.97
N THR A 91 11.33 -3.35 -7.76
CA THR A 91 11.76 -2.30 -8.69
C THR A 91 12.54 -1.19 -7.96
N GLY A 92 13.65 -0.71 -8.55
CA GLY A 92 14.53 0.27 -7.90
C GLY A 92 13.89 1.64 -7.60
N SER A 93 12.75 1.95 -8.20
CA SER A 93 11.92 3.12 -7.91
C SER A 93 11.06 2.99 -6.65
N GLY A 94 10.90 1.78 -6.10
CA GLY A 94 9.96 1.50 -5.01
C GLY A 94 8.47 1.54 -5.41
N THR A 95 8.16 1.51 -6.72
CA THR A 95 6.78 1.66 -7.22
C THR A 95 5.84 0.58 -6.69
N SER A 96 6.32 -0.65 -6.44
CA SER A 96 5.46 -1.71 -5.93
C SER A 96 5.01 -1.49 -4.48
N SER A 97 5.79 -0.73 -3.68
CA SER A 97 5.48 -0.42 -2.27
C SER A 97 4.63 0.84 -2.07
N ASN A 98 4.48 1.68 -3.12
CA ASN A 98 3.80 2.98 -3.05
C ASN A 98 2.28 2.91 -3.21
#